data_AF-A0A7S3KA36-F1
#
_entry.id   AF-A0A7S3KA36-F1
#
_cell.length_a   1.000
_cell.length_b   1.000
_cell.length_c   1.000
_cell.angle_alpha   90.00
_cell.angle_beta   90.00
_cell.angle_gamma   90.00
#
_symmetry.space_group_name_H-M   'P 1'
#
loop_
_entity.id
_entity.type
_entity.pdbx_description
1 polymer ?
#
loop_
_entity_poly.entity_id
_entity_poly.type
_entity_poly.pdbx_seq_one_letter_code
_entity_poly.pdbx_strand_id
1 'polypeptide(L)'
;MTEQWKDKESEHLMVWYQTDAFPNFIKLWGSIKQDLVAGTSYQITISNTYINSDIDSKSIYISETNFFGGNNLTFGLLYLIGGIVFILLAVVMVILEVFIGRRKEKTKVSSSNRNH
;
A
#
# COMPACT_ATOMS: atom_id res chain seq x y z
N MET A 1 -24.11 -9.25 -32.38
CA MET A 1 -24.02 -8.30 -31.26
C MET A 1 -24.70 -8.96 -30.08
N THR A 2 -23.93 -9.43 -29.11
CA THR A 2 -24.43 -10.16 -27.93
C THR A 2 -24.90 -9.16 -26.88
N GLU A 3 -26.10 -9.37 -26.33
CA GLU A 3 -26.73 -8.51 -25.31
C GLU A 3 -26.07 -8.70 -23.93
N GLN A 4 -24.75 -8.55 -23.85
CA GLN A 4 -23.93 -8.83 -22.66
C GLN A 4 -24.34 -7.98 -21.43
N TRP A 5 -24.97 -6.83 -21.66
CA TRP A 5 -25.42 -5.91 -20.61
C TRP A 5 -26.69 -6.39 -19.88
N LYS A 6 -27.45 -7.35 -20.43
CA LYS A 6 -28.63 -7.94 -19.78
C LYS A 6 -28.27 -9.06 -18.80
N ASP A 7 -27.06 -9.59 -18.92
CA ASP A 7 -26.58 -10.68 -18.09
C ASP A 7 -26.10 -10.15 -16.74
N LYS A 8 -26.79 -10.58 -15.67
CA LYS A 8 -26.47 -10.20 -14.28
C LYS A 8 -25.22 -10.90 -13.74
N GLU A 9 -24.78 -11.98 -14.38
CA GLU A 9 -23.57 -12.72 -14.00
C GLU A 9 -22.32 -12.20 -14.74
N SER A 10 -22.47 -11.16 -15.56
CA SER A 10 -21.36 -10.57 -16.32
C SER A 10 -20.36 -9.85 -15.40
N GLU A 11 -19.25 -10.52 -15.09
CA GLU A 11 -18.16 -9.99 -14.27
C GLU A 11 -17.56 -8.70 -14.84
N HIS A 12 -17.39 -8.63 -16.16
CA HIS A 12 -16.85 -7.45 -16.85
C HIS A 12 -17.73 -6.21 -16.70
N LEU A 13 -19.06 -6.40 -16.69
CA LEU A 13 -20.01 -5.32 -16.52
C LEU A 13 -19.96 -4.80 -15.07
N MET A 14 -19.87 -5.71 -14.11
CA MET A 14 -19.72 -5.37 -12.68
C MET A 14 -18.46 -4.52 -12.44
N VAL A 15 -17.31 -4.90 -13.01
CA VAL A 15 -16.06 -4.12 -12.90
C VAL A 15 -16.20 -2.71 -13.49
N TRP A 16 -17.00 -2.55 -14.55
CA TRP A 16 -17.24 -1.26 -15.18
C TRP A 16 -18.23 -0.37 -14.41
N TYR A 17 -19.18 -0.94 -13.67
CA TYR A 17 -20.11 -0.15 -12.87
C TYR A 17 -19.48 0.45 -11.61
N GLN A 18 -18.39 -0.13 -11.11
CA GLN A 18 -17.64 0.46 -10.02
C GLN A 18 -16.96 1.75 -10.51
N THR A 19 -17.35 2.90 -9.99
CA THR A 19 -16.72 4.18 -10.32
C THR A 19 -15.39 4.32 -9.57
N ASP A 20 -14.33 4.66 -10.30
CA ASP A 20 -13.02 4.91 -9.70
C ASP A 20 -12.91 6.39 -9.29
N ALA A 21 -12.26 6.64 -8.15
CA ALA A 21 -12.09 7.99 -7.62
C ALA A 21 -10.95 8.78 -8.31
N PHE A 22 -10.13 8.12 -9.12
CA PHE A 22 -8.93 8.69 -9.73
C PHE A 22 -9.01 8.70 -11.26
N PRO A 23 -8.41 9.71 -11.94
CA PRO A 23 -8.42 9.80 -13.40
C PRO A 23 -7.60 8.70 -14.07
N ASN A 24 -6.53 8.23 -13.40
CA ASN A 24 -5.77 7.06 -13.82
C ASN A 24 -6.29 5.84 -13.06
N PHE A 25 -7.00 4.97 -13.77
CA PHE A 25 -7.60 3.79 -13.18
C PHE A 25 -7.28 2.53 -13.98
N ILE A 26 -7.29 1.39 -13.28
CA ILE A 26 -7.04 0.07 -13.85
C ILE A 26 -8.30 -0.75 -13.60
N LYS A 27 -8.86 -1.30 -14.68
CA LYS A 27 -9.98 -2.24 -14.61
C LYS A 27 -9.47 -3.65 -14.86
N LEU A 28 -9.86 -4.59 -13.99
CA LEU A 28 -9.51 -5.99 -14.16
C LEU A 28 -10.27 -6.54 -15.38
N TRP A 29 -9.53 -7.01 -16.37
CA TRP A 29 -10.12 -7.73 -17.51
C TRP A 29 -10.23 -9.23 -17.25
N GLY A 30 -9.25 -9.82 -16.57
CA GLY A 30 -9.28 -11.25 -16.24
C GLY A 30 -8.05 -11.65 -15.43
N SER A 31 -8.10 -12.86 -14.87
CA SER A 31 -7.02 -13.46 -14.10
C SER A 31 -6.61 -14.80 -14.73
N ILE A 32 -5.31 -14.99 -14.91
CA ILE A 32 -4.74 -16.25 -15.39
C ILE A 32 -4.39 -17.08 -14.15
N LYS A 33 -5.09 -18.19 -13.93
CA LYS A 33 -4.91 -19.08 -12.77
C LYS A 33 -3.81 -20.14 -12.96
N GLN A 34 -3.12 -20.10 -14.09
CA GLN A 34 -2.06 -21.04 -14.45
C GLN A 34 -0.72 -20.31 -14.53
N ASP A 35 0.36 -21.01 -14.21
CA ASP A 35 1.70 -20.46 -14.31
C ASP A 35 2.06 -20.25 -15.79
N LEU A 36 2.56 -19.04 -16.11
CA LEU A 36 3.13 -18.77 -17.41
C LEU A 36 4.59 -19.22 -17.42
N VAL A 37 4.95 -20.08 -18.38
CA VAL A 37 6.29 -20.64 -18.49
C VAL A 37 7.23 -19.59 -19.08
N ALA A 38 8.28 -19.27 -18.34
CA ALA A 38 9.33 -18.35 -18.78
C ALA A 38 9.93 -18.82 -20.12
N GLY A 39 10.08 -17.88 -21.07
CA GLY A 39 10.60 -18.17 -22.40
C GLY A 39 9.53 -18.59 -23.43
N THR A 40 8.27 -18.76 -23.03
CA THR A 40 7.16 -18.97 -23.96
C THR A 40 6.68 -17.63 -24.51
N SER A 41 6.45 -17.55 -25.82
CA SER A 41 5.83 -16.38 -26.43
C SER A 41 4.31 -16.47 -26.34
N TYR A 42 3.70 -15.46 -25.71
CA TYR A 42 2.25 -15.33 -25.61
C TYR A 42 1.77 -14.23 -26.55
N GLN A 43 0.72 -14.50 -27.32
CA GLN A 43 0.12 -13.52 -28.22
C GLN A 43 -1.18 -12.99 -27.60
N ILE A 44 -1.30 -11.65 -27.55
CA ILE A 44 -2.51 -10.98 -27.08
C ILE A 44 -3.11 -10.24 -28.26
N THR A 45 -4.31 -10.66 -28.68
CA THR A 45 -5.07 -10.00 -29.74
C THR A 45 -6.07 -9.05 -29.11
N ILE A 46 -5.96 -7.76 -29.46
CA ILE A 46 -6.80 -6.70 -28.90
C ILE A 46 -7.63 -6.11 -30.03
N SER A 47 -8.95 -6.13 -29.88
CA SER A 47 -9.86 -5.43 -30.77
C SER A 47 -10.27 -4.12 -30.13
N ASN A 48 -9.73 -2.99 -30.63
CA ASN A 48 -10.07 -1.68 -30.11
C ASN A 48 -11.42 -1.21 -30.67
N THR A 49 -12.50 -1.47 -29.93
CA THR A 49 -13.86 -1.02 -30.27
C THR A 49 -14.22 0.31 -29.59
N TYR A 50 -13.39 0.81 -28.67
CA TYR A 50 -13.69 1.98 -27.86
C TYR A 50 -12.66 3.10 -28.12
N ILE A 51 -12.98 3.95 -29.10
CA ILE A 51 -12.22 5.15 -29.41
C ILE A 51 -12.98 6.33 -28.82
N ASN A 52 -12.42 6.98 -27.81
CA ASN A 52 -12.96 8.22 -27.24
C ASN A 52 -11.85 9.27 -27.25
N SER A 53 -12.17 10.50 -27.68
CA SER A 53 -11.29 11.68 -27.62
C SER A 53 -10.92 12.09 -26.20
N ASP A 54 -11.67 11.64 -25.20
CA ASP A 54 -11.49 12.05 -23.80
C ASP A 54 -10.49 11.17 -23.03
N ILE A 55 -9.98 10.10 -23.66
CA ILE A 55 -9.03 9.18 -23.03
C ILE A 55 -7.68 9.32 -23.73
N ASP A 56 -6.73 9.97 -23.05
CA ASP A 56 -5.39 10.23 -23.57
C ASP A 56 -4.62 8.95 -23.92
N SER A 57 -4.69 7.92 -23.05
CA SER A 57 -3.96 6.67 -23.26
C SER A 57 -4.69 5.45 -22.70
N LYS A 58 -4.54 4.32 -23.41
CA LYS A 58 -5.04 3.01 -22.99
C LYS A 58 -3.88 2.04 -23.01
N SER A 59 -3.59 1.43 -21.86
CA SER A 59 -2.47 0.51 -21.68
C SER A 59 -2.96 -0.79 -21.03
N ILE A 60 -2.32 -1.90 -21.39
CA ILE A 60 -2.55 -3.20 -20.76
C ILE A 60 -1.42 -3.47 -19.78
N TYR A 61 -1.80 -3.88 -18.57
CA TYR A 61 -0.88 -4.25 -17.52
C TYR A 61 -1.08 -5.71 -17.16
N ILE A 62 0.02 -6.46 -17.12
CA ILE A 62 0.05 -7.83 -16.62
C ILE A 62 0.89 -7.79 -15.36
N SER A 63 0.28 -8.17 -14.25
CA SER A 63 0.91 -8.19 -12.95
C SER A 63 0.53 -9.45 -12.20
N GLU A 64 1.51 -10.03 -11.52
CA GLU A 64 1.26 -11.09 -10.54
C GLU A 64 0.71 -10.48 -9.26
N THR A 65 -0.36 -11.08 -8.74
CA THR A 65 -0.95 -10.67 -7.46
C THR A 65 -0.23 -11.40 -6.33
N ASN A 66 0.46 -10.64 -5.48
CA ASN A 66 0.95 -11.15 -4.20
C ASN A 66 -0.15 -11.07 -3.14
N PHE A 67 0.10 -11.61 -1.95
CA PHE A 67 -0.84 -11.58 -0.81
C PHE A 67 -1.37 -10.17 -0.49
N PHE A 68 -0.59 -9.12 -0.79
CA PHE A 68 -0.97 -7.72 -0.61
C PHE A 68 -1.53 -7.04 -1.86
N GLY A 69 -1.96 -7.81 -2.87
CA GLY A 69 -2.59 -7.35 -4.10
C GLY A 69 -1.62 -7.04 -5.25
N GLY A 70 -0.42 -6.53 -4.97
CA GLY A 70 0.58 -6.23 -6.00
C GLY A 70 1.95 -5.84 -5.42
N ASN A 71 2.89 -5.45 -6.28
CA ASN A 71 4.19 -4.94 -5.84
C ASN A 71 4.04 -3.49 -5.35
N ASN A 72 3.65 -3.32 -4.09
CA ASN A 72 3.54 -2.01 -3.46
C ASN A 72 4.39 -1.94 -2.18
N LEU A 73 5.50 -1.21 -2.25
CA LEU A 73 6.41 -0.97 -1.13
C LEU A 73 5.93 0.13 -0.17
N THR A 74 4.85 0.86 -0.50
CA THR A 74 4.35 2.00 0.29
C THR A 74 4.01 1.60 1.72
N PHE A 75 3.33 0.47 1.93
CA PHE A 75 3.01 0.01 3.28
C PHE A 75 4.27 -0.34 4.07
N GLY A 76 5.20 -1.09 3.47
CA GLY A 76 6.48 -1.43 4.11
C GLY A 76 7.27 -0.19 4.53
N LEU A 77 7.33 0.83 3.66
CA LEU A 77 7.99 2.09 3.95
C LEU A 77 7.28 2.88 5.05
N LEU A 78 5.95 2.93 5.05
CA LEU A 78 5.16 3.61 6.08
C LEU A 78 5.41 3.00 7.46
N TYR A 79 5.41 1.67 7.56
CA TYR A 79 5.72 0.96 8.80
C TYR A 79 7.17 1.17 9.25
N LEU A 80 8.13 1.19 8.31
CA LEU A 80 9.53 1.44 8.61
C LEU A 80 9.73 2.84 9.21
N ILE A 81 9.17 3.87 8.56
CA ILE A 81 9.26 5.26 9.03
C ILE A 81 8.59 5.38 10.41
N GLY A 82 7.38 4.83 10.57
CA GLY A 82 6.67 4.83 11.84
C GLY A 82 7.48 4.16 12.96
N GLY A 83 8.08 3.01 12.68
CA GLY A 83 8.95 2.29 13.63
C GLY A 83 10.16 3.11 14.05
N ILE A 84 10.84 3.78 13.11
CA ILE A 84 11.97 4.67 13.42
C ILE A 84 11.54 5.82 14.34
N VAL A 85 10.38 6.44 14.07
CA VAL A 85 9.86 7.53 14.92
C VAL A 85 9.60 7.04 16.35
N PHE A 86 8.96 5.88 16.52
CA PHE A 86 8.72 5.33 17.86
C PHE A 86 10.01 4.95 18.60
N ILE A 87 11.00 4.40 17.90
CA ILE A 87 12.31 4.09 18.49
C ILE A 87 13.00 5.37 18.96
N LEU A 88 13.00 6.43 18.14
CA LEU A 88 13.58 7.72 18.51
C LEU A 88 12.89 8.32 19.75
N LEU A 89 11.56 8.27 19.79
CA LEU A 89 10.79 8.73 20.96
C LEU A 89 11.12 7.91 22.21
N ALA A 90 11.23 6.59 22.09
CA ALA A 90 11.61 5.72 23.20
C ALA A 90 13.01 6.06 23.74
N VAL A 91 13.99 6.27 22.85
CA VAL A 91 15.34 6.68 23.25
C VAL A 91 15.33 8.02 23.97
N VAL A 92 14.60 9.02 23.45
CA VAL A 92 14.47 10.33 24.10
C VAL A 92 13.86 10.20 25.48
N MET A 93 12.79 9.41 25.63
CA MET A 93 12.14 9.18 26.93
C MET A 93 13.11 8.54 27.93
N VAL A 94 13.87 7.51 27.54
CA VAL A 94 14.86 6.86 28.40
C VAL A 94 15.95 7.84 28.82
N ILE A 95 16.45 8.66 27.90
CA ILE A 95 17.43 9.71 28.20
C ILE A 95 16.85 10.68 29.24
N LEU A 96 15.65 11.21 29.02
CA LEU A 96 15.00 12.13 29.93
C LEU A 96 14.82 11.51 31.32
N GLU A 97 14.37 10.27 31.43
CA GLU A 97 14.20 9.57 32.70
C GLU A 97 15.53 9.40 33.45
N VAL A 98 16.61 9.00 32.77
CA VAL A 98 17.92 8.84 33.40
C VAL A 98 18.47 10.19 33.87
N PHE A 99 18.38 11.25 33.07
CA PHE A 99 18.90 12.57 33.45
C PHE A 99 18.07 13.23 34.57
N ILE A 100 16.74 13.15 34.49
CA ILE A 100 15.84 13.70 35.51
C ILE A 100 15.92 12.86 36.80
N GLY A 101 15.98 11.53 36.70
CA GLY A 101 16.13 10.62 37.82
C GLY A 101 17.40 10.90 38.62
N ARG A 102 18.54 11.06 37.94
CA ARG A 102 19.82 11.45 38.57
C ARG A 102 19.76 12.81 39.25
N ARG A 103 18.95 13.74 38.73
CA ARG A 103 18.75 15.06 39.36
C ARG A 103 17.95 14.94 40.66
N LYS A 104 16.90 14.12 40.69
CA LYS A 104 16.09 13.88 41.90
C LYS A 104 16.90 13.21 43.01
N GLU A 105 17.76 12.25 42.66
CA GLU A 105 18.62 11.54 43.62
C GLU A 105 19.60 12.48 44.33
N LYS A 106 20.34 13.32 43.58
CA LYS A 106 21.28 14.30 44.16
C LYS A 106 20.62 15.30 45.10
N THR A 107 19.44 15.80 44.75
CA THR A 107 18.69 16.75 45.59
C THR A 107 18.25 16.11 46.91
N LYS A 108 17.81 14.84 46.88
CA LYS A 108 17.38 14.11 48.07
C LYS A 108 18.54 13.81 49.04
N VAL A 109 19.72 13.46 48.53
CA VAL A 109 20.93 13.24 49.34
C VAL A 109 21.39 14.55 50.01
N SER A 110 21.39 15.67 49.28
CA SER A 110 21.77 16.98 49.82
C SER A 110 20.80 17.53 50.88
N SER A 111 19.49 17.24 50.77
CA SER A 111 18.53 17.60 51.80
C SER A 111 18.62 16.70 53.04
N SER A 112 18.94 15.41 52.86
CA SER A 112 19.12 14.47 53.98
C SER A 112 20.36 14.80 54.82
N ASN A 113 21.45 15.22 54.18
CA ASN A 113 22.70 15.57 54.86
C ASN A 113 22.66 16.93 55.57
N ARG A 114 21.60 17.73 55.38
CA ARG A 114 21.38 19.03 56.05
C ARG A 114 20.57 18.93 57.34
N ASN A 115 19.97 17.76 57.60
CA ASN A 115 19.09 17.52 58.74
C ASN A 115 19.78 16.69 59.84
N HIS A 116 21.09 16.50 59.75
CA HIS A 116 21.98 15.97 60.79
C HIS A 116 22.98 17.06 61.16
#